data_AF-A0A9N9AF82-F1
#
_entry.id   AF-A0A9N9AF82-F1
#
_cell.length_a   1.000
_cell.length_b   1.000
_cell.length_c   1.000
_cell.angle_alpha   90.00
_cell.angle_beta   90.00
_cell.angle_gamma   90.00
#
_symmetry.space_group_name_H-M   'P 1'
#
loop_
_entity.id
_entity.type
_entity.pdbx_description
1 polymer ?
#
loop_
_entity_poly.entity_id
_entity_poly.type
_entity_poly.pdbx_seq_one_letter_code
_entity_poly.pdbx_strand_id
1 'polypeptide(L)'
;MEMFQQFDYGLPACWKNSDLVVYLVDFLRKTGMLIDILDSVPLPKDPTNPSSIYNLPPSAAKFKIRDIDLLRVGFAPASNEDIVIPPAEVTNFPKHYVLPNINGEILARAKFDVHKFGCISDPKVQTFFDKLHDVVFNGLGVVGTDETFTDTLVDDLLRIVELNDWPLKIRNHPPCRLYIEDEPCVSSIPEFVIKNKGSIFVGVEDKHLKNVRPSTDYGESQIAVEVLACGNEDIRSVDRQDWKDQTIYVVRVISRYVTFYKAVIPASYWEELLFGLPKQQSIVIKRWPGANGLRTGFDLAEPDGRQKVLTALIKIRQYLI
;
A
#
# COMPACT_ATOMS: atom_id res chain seq x y z
N MET A 1 5.68 16.48 -34.65
CA MET A 1 4.85 16.35 -35.87
C MET A 1 5.04 14.99 -36.58
N GLU A 2 5.69 14.00 -35.93
CA GLU A 2 5.82 12.62 -36.44
C GLU A 2 5.06 11.58 -35.59
N MET A 3 4.23 12.00 -34.62
CA MET A 3 3.41 11.10 -33.79
C MET A 3 1.97 10.92 -34.26
N PHE A 4 1.63 11.30 -35.50
CA PHE A 4 0.24 11.24 -36.00
C PHE A 4 0.00 10.21 -37.10
N GLN A 5 0.98 9.37 -37.45
CA GLN A 5 0.81 8.35 -38.50
C GLN A 5 0.29 6.97 -38.02
N GLN A 6 -0.08 6.80 -36.75
CA GLN A 6 -0.54 5.51 -36.22
C GLN A 6 -2.03 5.43 -35.83
N PHE A 7 -2.86 6.36 -36.28
CA PHE A 7 -4.32 6.25 -36.17
C PHE A 7 -4.97 6.11 -37.54
N ASP A 8 -4.76 4.98 -38.21
CA ASP A 8 -5.40 4.68 -39.51
C ASP A 8 -6.17 3.35 -39.51
N TYR A 9 -6.94 3.12 -38.45
CA TYR A 9 -7.92 2.04 -38.41
C TYR A 9 -9.30 2.58 -38.01
N GLY A 10 -10.12 2.92 -39.01
CA GLY A 10 -11.58 2.82 -38.91
C GLY A 10 -12.41 4.09 -38.72
N LEU A 11 -11.90 5.30 -38.91
CA LEU A 11 -12.73 6.51 -38.85
C LEU A 11 -13.42 6.82 -40.21
N PRO A 12 -14.72 7.16 -40.23
CA PRO A 12 -15.43 7.58 -41.44
C PRO A 12 -14.78 8.81 -42.08
N ALA A 13 -14.72 8.86 -43.42
CA ALA A 13 -14.03 9.90 -44.18
C ALA A 13 -14.48 11.35 -43.88
N CYS A 14 -15.65 11.55 -43.26
CA CYS A 14 -16.16 12.88 -42.86
C CYS A 14 -15.47 13.48 -41.62
N TRP A 15 -14.62 12.75 -40.91
CA TRP A 15 -13.89 13.24 -39.72
C TRP A 15 -12.47 13.73 -40.02
N LYS A 16 -12.06 13.77 -41.30
CA LYS A 16 -10.71 14.19 -41.73
C LYS A 16 -10.47 15.72 -41.70
N ASN A 17 -11.31 16.50 -41.03
CA ASN A 17 -11.08 17.93 -40.83
C ASN A 17 -10.34 18.16 -39.49
N SER A 18 -9.07 18.55 -39.61
CA SER A 18 -8.06 18.57 -38.55
C SER A 18 -8.34 19.52 -37.38
N ASP A 19 -9.22 20.51 -37.53
CA ASP A 19 -9.36 21.56 -36.51
C ASP A 19 -10.33 21.17 -35.38
N LEU A 20 -11.37 20.38 -35.69
CA LEU A 20 -12.38 19.95 -34.72
C LEU A 20 -11.84 18.87 -33.77
N VAL A 21 -11.00 17.97 -34.29
CA VAL A 21 -10.33 16.93 -33.49
C VAL A 21 -9.29 17.57 -32.56
N VAL A 22 -8.52 18.54 -33.06
CA VAL A 22 -7.56 19.28 -32.23
C VAL A 22 -8.28 20.06 -31.14
N TYR A 23 -9.39 20.76 -31.46
CA TYR A 23 -10.17 21.50 -30.47
C TYR A 23 -10.80 20.58 -29.41
N LEU A 24 -11.29 19.41 -29.81
CA LEU A 24 -11.88 18.42 -28.90
C LEU A 24 -10.81 17.83 -27.97
N VAL A 25 -9.63 17.49 -28.49
CA VAL A 25 -8.51 16.98 -27.68
C VAL A 25 -8.02 18.04 -26.69
N ASP A 26 -7.91 19.29 -27.12
CA ASP A 26 -7.49 20.40 -26.25
C ASP A 26 -8.55 20.72 -25.18
N PHE A 27 -9.83 20.65 -25.54
CA PHE A 27 -10.96 20.79 -24.60
C PHE A 27 -10.98 19.67 -23.56
N LEU A 28 -10.82 18.42 -23.99
CA LEU A 28 -10.76 17.24 -23.11
C LEU A 28 -9.52 17.27 -22.21
N ARG A 29 -8.38 17.77 -22.71
CA ARG A 29 -7.16 17.95 -21.90
C ARG A 29 -7.34 19.04 -20.84
N LYS A 30 -7.96 20.17 -21.20
CA LYS A 30 -8.22 21.28 -20.26
C LYS A 30 -9.25 20.95 -19.18
N THR A 31 -10.18 20.04 -19.47
CA THR A 31 -11.23 19.61 -18.54
C THR A 31 -10.85 18.38 -17.72
N GLY A 32 -9.67 17.79 -17.93
CA GLY A 32 -9.24 16.55 -17.27
C GLY A 32 -9.90 15.28 -17.81
N MET A 33 -10.90 15.40 -18.68
CA MET A 33 -11.67 14.28 -19.24
C MET A 33 -10.85 13.39 -20.19
N LEU A 34 -9.75 13.89 -20.75
CA LEU A 34 -8.87 13.09 -21.60
C LEU A 34 -8.21 11.93 -20.82
N ILE A 35 -7.90 12.13 -19.54
CA ILE A 35 -7.30 11.10 -18.68
C ILE A 35 -8.34 10.01 -18.40
N ASP A 36 -9.56 10.39 -18.05
CA ASP A 36 -10.66 9.44 -17.80
C ASP A 36 -11.03 8.63 -19.06
N ILE A 37 -10.94 9.24 -20.25
CA ILE A 37 -11.17 8.54 -21.52
C ILE A 37 -10.01 7.58 -21.83
N LEU A 38 -8.75 8.00 -21.66
CA LEU A 38 -7.59 7.14 -21.91
C LEU A 38 -7.50 5.96 -20.94
N ASP A 39 -7.96 6.13 -19.68
CA ASP A 39 -8.07 5.04 -18.69
C ASP A 39 -9.24 4.08 -18.96
N SER A 40 -10.20 4.49 -19.81
CA SER A 40 -11.38 3.69 -20.18
C SER A 40 -11.20 2.87 -21.46
N VAL A 41 -10.19 3.18 -22.28
CA VAL A 41 -9.88 2.43 -23.50
C VAL A 41 -8.91 1.30 -23.15
N PRO A 42 -9.28 0.02 -23.30
CA PRO A 42 -8.34 -1.07 -23.12
C PRO A 42 -7.21 -0.93 -24.14
N LEU A 43 -5.98 -0.80 -23.67
CA LEU A 43 -4.82 -0.92 -24.54
C LEU A 43 -4.85 -2.30 -25.21
N PRO A 44 -4.49 -2.40 -26.50
CA PRO A 44 -4.31 -3.69 -27.15
C PRO A 44 -3.38 -4.57 -26.32
N LYS A 45 -3.78 -5.82 -26.06
CA LYS A 45 -2.94 -6.77 -25.33
C LYS A 45 -1.65 -6.96 -26.11
N ASP A 46 -0.52 -6.66 -25.49
CA ASP A 46 0.78 -7.03 -26.02
C ASP A 46 0.95 -8.55 -25.84
N PRO A 47 1.00 -9.35 -26.92
CA PRO A 47 1.16 -10.79 -26.83
C PRO A 47 2.54 -11.21 -26.28
N THR A 48 3.48 -10.28 -26.11
CA THR A 48 4.80 -10.55 -25.52
C THR A 48 4.86 -10.34 -24.00
N ASN A 49 3.80 -9.82 -23.38
CA ASN A 49 3.74 -9.61 -21.94
C ASN A 49 3.17 -10.85 -21.22
N PRO A 50 3.93 -11.54 -20.33
CA PRO A 50 3.46 -12.75 -19.66
C PRO A 50 2.16 -12.58 -18.87
N SER A 51 1.85 -11.36 -18.39
CA SER A 51 0.57 -11.07 -17.72
C SER A 51 -0.65 -11.14 -18.64
N SER A 52 -0.48 -10.89 -19.93
CA SER A 52 -1.60 -10.83 -20.89
C SER A 52 -2.20 -12.21 -21.17
N ILE A 53 -1.39 -13.28 -21.02
CA ILE A 53 -1.82 -14.68 -21.06
C ILE A 53 -2.90 -14.93 -19.99
N TYR A 54 -2.68 -14.39 -18.80
CA TYR A 54 -3.56 -14.57 -17.64
C TYR A 54 -4.62 -13.47 -17.49
N ASN A 55 -4.64 -12.50 -18.41
CA ASN A 55 -5.47 -11.29 -18.32
C ASN A 55 -5.22 -10.48 -17.03
N LEU A 56 -4.02 -10.58 -16.46
CA LEU A 56 -3.63 -9.82 -15.29
C LEU A 56 -3.09 -8.44 -15.72
N PRO A 57 -3.31 -7.39 -14.93
CA PRO A 57 -2.56 -6.15 -15.08
C PRO A 57 -1.05 -6.40 -14.85
N PRO A 58 -0.14 -5.74 -15.59
CA PRO A 58 1.30 -5.97 -15.46
C PRO A 58 1.93 -5.34 -14.20
N SER A 59 1.15 -4.58 -13.42
CA SER A 59 1.64 -3.89 -12.23
C SER A 59 0.55 -3.86 -11.15
N ALA A 60 0.95 -4.07 -9.89
CA ALA A 60 0.08 -4.06 -8.72
C ALA A 60 -0.80 -2.80 -8.63
N ALA A 61 -0.25 -1.62 -8.94
CA ALA A 61 -0.97 -0.34 -8.90
C ALA A 61 -2.17 -0.26 -9.86
N LYS A 62 -2.25 -1.16 -10.86
CA LYS A 62 -3.35 -1.21 -11.85
C LYS A 62 -4.45 -2.19 -11.47
N PHE A 63 -4.29 -2.96 -10.40
CA PHE A 63 -5.27 -3.97 -10.01
C PHE A 63 -6.55 -3.36 -9.49
N LYS A 64 -7.66 -3.96 -9.91
CA LYS A 64 -9.02 -3.70 -9.43
C LYS A 64 -9.55 -4.97 -8.77
N ILE A 65 -10.67 -4.84 -8.08
CA ILE A 65 -11.32 -5.94 -7.34
C ILE A 65 -11.44 -7.23 -8.18
N ARG A 66 -11.93 -7.10 -9.43
CA ARG A 66 -12.11 -8.24 -10.35
C ARG A 66 -10.82 -9.00 -10.70
N ASP A 67 -9.67 -8.33 -10.65
CA ASP A 67 -8.40 -8.91 -11.05
C ASP A 67 -7.85 -9.78 -9.90
N ILE A 68 -8.25 -9.49 -8.65
CA ILE A 68 -7.88 -10.23 -7.44
C ILE A 68 -8.59 -11.58 -7.36
N ASP A 69 -9.82 -11.66 -7.89
CA ASP A 69 -10.57 -12.91 -7.96
C ASP A 69 -9.84 -13.99 -8.78
N LEU A 70 -9.11 -13.60 -9.83
CA LEU A 70 -8.27 -14.50 -10.64
C LEU A 70 -7.13 -15.14 -9.82
N LEU A 71 -6.64 -14.42 -8.80
CA LEU A 71 -5.62 -14.88 -7.88
C LEU A 71 -6.23 -15.56 -6.64
N ARG A 72 -7.57 -15.67 -6.55
CA ARG A 72 -8.27 -16.30 -5.42
C ARG A 72 -7.85 -15.74 -4.06
N VAL A 73 -7.62 -14.43 -4.00
CA VAL A 73 -7.32 -13.71 -2.76
C VAL A 73 -8.56 -12.96 -2.31
N GLY A 74 -8.88 -13.02 -1.02
CA GLY A 74 -9.97 -12.27 -0.42
C GLY A 74 -9.55 -11.54 0.84
N PHE A 75 -10.34 -10.55 1.25
CA PHE A 75 -10.17 -9.84 2.52
C PHE A 75 -11.30 -10.18 3.48
N ALA A 76 -10.98 -10.25 4.78
CA ALA A 76 -12.00 -10.42 5.81
C ALA A 76 -11.64 -9.63 7.07
N PRO A 77 -12.63 -9.03 7.77
CA PRO A 77 -12.39 -8.46 9.09
C PRO A 77 -11.95 -9.57 10.05
N ALA A 78 -10.97 -9.26 10.89
CA ALA A 78 -10.66 -10.09 12.03
C ALA A 78 -11.71 -9.90 13.14
N SER A 79 -12.06 -10.98 13.84
CA SER A 79 -12.99 -10.89 14.97
C SER A 79 -12.37 -10.26 16.22
N ASN A 80 -11.03 -10.25 16.33
CA ASN A 80 -10.27 -9.57 17.37
C ASN A 80 -8.85 -9.25 16.89
N GLU A 81 -8.11 -8.47 17.69
CA GLU A 81 -6.73 -8.04 17.43
C GLU A 81 -5.77 -9.23 17.24
N ASP A 82 -5.88 -10.26 18.07
CA ASP A 82 -4.91 -11.38 18.17
C ASP A 82 -4.87 -12.26 16.90
N ILE A 83 -5.87 -12.16 16.03
CA ILE A 83 -5.87 -12.81 14.72
C ILE A 83 -4.85 -12.16 13.79
N VAL A 84 -4.67 -10.83 13.88
CA VAL A 84 -3.83 -10.04 12.96
C VAL A 84 -2.52 -9.63 13.61
N ILE A 85 -2.55 -9.25 14.89
CA ILE A 85 -1.37 -8.86 15.64
C ILE A 85 -0.90 -10.06 16.46
N PRO A 86 0.38 -10.45 16.36
CA PRO A 86 0.88 -11.60 17.09
C PRO A 86 0.86 -11.36 18.60
N PRO A 87 0.62 -12.40 19.41
CA PRO A 87 0.67 -12.30 20.86
C PRO A 87 2.14 -12.19 21.30
N ALA A 88 2.59 -10.96 21.57
CA ALA A 88 3.93 -10.67 22.05
C ALA A 88 3.90 -9.64 23.19
N GLU A 89 4.91 -9.69 24.05
CA GLU A 89 5.07 -8.72 25.13
C GLU A 89 5.59 -7.38 24.60
N VAL A 90 5.05 -6.28 25.13
CA VAL A 90 5.48 -4.93 24.77
C VAL A 90 6.52 -4.46 25.78
N THR A 91 7.78 -4.50 25.37
CA THR A 91 8.92 -3.95 26.14
C THR A 91 9.33 -2.58 25.59
N ASN A 92 9.84 -1.70 26.45
CA ASN A 92 10.36 -0.36 26.08
C ASN A 92 9.37 0.54 25.31
N PHE A 93 8.08 0.49 25.67
CA PHE A 93 7.05 1.29 25.00
C PHE A 93 7.39 2.80 25.02
N PRO A 94 7.41 3.49 23.87
CA PRO A 94 7.89 4.87 23.77
C PRO A 94 6.78 5.86 24.13
N LYS A 95 6.48 5.96 25.44
CA LYS A 95 5.36 6.72 26.02
C LYS A 95 5.30 8.20 25.59
N HIS A 96 6.44 8.79 25.28
CA HIS A 96 6.55 10.20 24.89
C HIS A 96 5.97 10.51 23.49
N TYR A 97 5.63 9.51 22.67
CA TYR A 97 4.90 9.72 21.40
C TYR A 97 3.37 9.67 21.55
N VAL A 98 2.84 9.27 22.72
CA VAL A 98 1.38 9.19 22.93
C VAL A 98 0.78 10.55 23.27
N LEU A 99 1.41 11.30 24.19
CA LEU A 99 1.01 12.64 24.68
C LEU A 99 -0.50 12.93 24.63
N PRO A 100 -1.25 12.65 25.72
CA PRO A 100 -2.71 12.83 25.77
C PRO A 100 -3.20 14.25 25.42
N ASN A 101 -2.35 15.26 25.60
CA ASN A 101 -2.68 16.66 25.39
C ASN A 101 -2.48 17.13 23.94
N ILE A 102 -2.14 16.26 22.99
CA ILE A 102 -2.04 16.60 21.56
C ILE A 102 -2.96 15.65 20.80
N ASN A 103 -4.13 16.13 20.38
CA ASN A 103 -5.11 15.36 19.62
C ASN A 103 -5.29 15.91 18.20
N GLY A 104 -6.21 15.34 17.41
CA GLY A 104 -6.46 15.78 16.05
C GLY A 104 -6.89 17.25 15.93
N GLU A 105 -7.61 17.79 16.92
CA GLU A 105 -8.01 19.20 16.91
C GLU A 105 -6.82 20.15 17.10
N ILE A 106 -5.88 19.79 17.98
CA ILE A 106 -4.66 20.57 18.22
C ILE A 106 -3.75 20.52 16.99
N LEU A 107 -3.58 19.33 16.41
CA LEU A 107 -2.81 19.11 15.19
C LEU A 107 -3.44 19.76 13.96
N ALA A 108 -4.74 20.06 13.95
CA ALA A 108 -5.39 20.75 12.84
C ALA A 108 -5.21 22.28 12.85
N ARG A 109 -4.60 22.86 13.89
CA ARG A 109 -4.45 24.32 14.02
C ARG A 109 -3.39 24.85 13.05
N ALA A 110 -3.74 25.86 12.26
CA ALA A 110 -2.82 26.50 11.30
C ALA A 110 -1.56 27.15 11.92
N LYS A 111 -1.52 27.36 13.23
CA LYS A 111 -0.35 27.89 13.97
C LYS A 111 0.16 26.89 15.01
N PHE A 112 0.05 25.60 14.71
CA PHE A 112 0.66 24.56 15.52
C PHE A 112 2.17 24.83 15.61
N ASP A 113 2.71 24.63 16.82
CA ASP A 113 4.13 24.86 17.12
C ASP A 113 4.49 23.94 18.27
N VAL A 114 5.24 22.89 17.96
CA VAL A 114 5.60 21.84 18.90
C VAL A 114 6.45 22.38 20.06
N HIS A 115 7.20 23.48 19.86
CA HIS A 115 8.04 24.08 20.88
C HIS A 115 7.24 24.76 22.01
N LYS A 116 5.96 25.07 21.78
CA LYS A 116 5.07 25.60 22.83
C LYS A 116 4.64 24.54 23.84
N PHE A 117 4.88 23.26 23.56
CA PHE A 117 4.59 22.16 24.47
C PHE A 117 5.83 21.85 25.31
N GLY A 118 5.97 22.53 26.45
CA GLY A 118 7.13 22.38 27.36
C GLY A 118 7.33 20.97 27.92
N CYS A 119 6.39 20.05 27.74
CA CYS A 119 6.54 18.64 28.05
C CYS A 119 7.32 17.83 26.99
N ILE A 120 7.65 18.43 25.84
CA ILE A 120 8.37 17.78 24.73
C ILE A 120 9.77 18.37 24.62
N SER A 121 10.75 17.72 25.25
CA SER A 121 12.16 18.14 25.19
C SER A 121 12.98 17.35 24.17
N ASP A 122 12.54 16.15 23.79
CA ASP A 122 13.27 15.29 22.86
C ASP A 122 13.05 15.76 21.40
N PRO A 123 14.11 16.14 20.68
CA PRO A 123 14.00 16.58 19.28
C PRO A 123 13.33 15.55 18.36
N LYS A 124 13.52 14.25 18.58
CA LYS A 124 12.87 13.21 17.77
C LYS A 124 11.36 13.19 17.95
N VAL A 125 10.90 13.48 19.16
CA VAL A 125 9.47 13.58 19.47
C VAL A 125 8.89 14.85 18.89
N GLN A 126 9.64 15.95 18.93
CA GLN A 126 9.26 17.20 18.27
C GLN A 126 9.07 17.00 16.77
N THR A 127 10.04 16.37 16.09
CA THR A 127 9.95 16.07 14.65
C THR A 127 8.74 15.20 14.31
N PHE A 128 8.45 14.17 15.10
CA PHE A 128 7.28 13.32 14.87
C PHE A 128 5.96 14.11 14.93
N PHE A 129 5.77 14.96 15.94
CA PHE A 129 4.53 15.75 16.05
C PHE A 129 4.42 16.85 15.00
N ASP A 130 5.54 17.40 14.54
CA ASP A 130 5.60 18.35 13.43
C ASP A 130 5.16 17.69 12.11
N LYS A 131 5.73 16.52 11.77
CA LYS A 131 5.29 15.72 10.60
C LYS A 131 3.83 15.29 10.70
N LEU A 132 3.37 14.90 11.89
CA LEU A 132 1.98 14.53 12.11
C LEU A 132 1.04 15.73 11.92
N HIS A 133 1.46 16.95 12.31
CA HIS A 133 0.73 18.17 11.99
C HIS A 133 0.61 18.37 10.49
N ASP A 134 1.70 18.22 9.73
CA ASP A 134 1.70 18.35 8.28
C ASP A 134 0.72 17.38 7.61
N VAL A 135 0.72 16.10 8.00
CA VAL A 135 -0.21 15.09 7.47
C VAL A 135 -1.67 15.44 7.79
N VAL A 136 -1.95 15.88 9.03
CA VAL A 136 -3.31 16.28 9.44
C VAL A 136 -3.77 17.50 8.66
N PHE A 137 -2.92 18.50 8.53
CA PHE A 137 -3.24 19.76 7.87
C PHE A 137 -3.37 19.59 6.35
N ASN A 138 -2.51 18.78 5.73
CA ASN A 138 -2.62 18.37 4.33
C ASN A 138 -3.95 17.63 4.06
N GLY A 139 -4.37 16.76 4.98
CA GLY A 139 -5.66 16.06 4.91
C GLY A 139 -6.89 16.99 4.89
N LEU A 140 -6.76 18.25 5.31
CA LEU A 140 -7.81 19.27 5.20
C LEU A 140 -7.92 19.88 3.79
N GLY A 141 -6.96 19.58 2.90
CA GLY A 141 -6.92 20.10 1.53
C GLY A 141 -6.46 21.56 1.42
N VAL A 142 -5.79 22.08 2.45
CA VAL A 142 -5.31 23.48 2.52
C VAL A 142 -3.95 23.64 1.82
N VAL A 143 -3.12 22.60 1.85
CA VAL A 143 -1.86 22.48 1.09
C VAL A 143 -2.08 21.39 0.03
N GLY A 144 -1.42 21.47 -1.12
CA GLY A 144 -1.61 20.50 -2.21
C GLY A 144 -1.44 19.04 -1.76
N THR A 145 -1.99 18.09 -2.52
CA THR A 145 -2.00 16.66 -2.14
C THR A 145 -0.64 15.99 -2.30
N ASP A 146 0.26 16.27 -1.37
CA ASP A 146 1.59 15.69 -1.36
C ASP A 146 1.59 14.39 -0.54
N GLU A 147 1.84 13.27 -1.22
CA GLU A 147 1.98 11.94 -0.60
C GLU A 147 3.23 11.86 0.29
N THR A 148 4.25 12.68 0.02
CA THR A 148 5.53 12.66 0.73
C THR A 148 5.44 12.96 2.23
N PHE A 149 4.42 13.71 2.66
CA PHE A 149 4.17 13.93 4.09
C PHE A 149 3.82 12.64 4.82
N THR A 150 3.05 11.77 4.16
CA THR A 150 2.61 10.53 4.79
C THR A 150 3.77 9.51 4.77
N ASP A 151 4.51 9.41 3.67
CA ASP A 151 5.71 8.56 3.57
C ASP A 151 6.74 8.87 4.68
N THR A 152 7.00 10.17 4.90
CA THR A 152 7.96 10.62 5.92
C THR A 152 7.47 10.43 7.35
N LEU A 153 6.16 10.46 7.60
CA LEU A 153 5.56 10.10 8.90
C LEU A 153 5.66 8.59 9.14
N VAL A 154 5.40 7.78 8.11
CA VAL A 154 5.49 6.32 8.16
C VAL A 154 6.93 5.87 8.44
N ASP A 155 7.93 6.39 7.73
CA ASP A 155 9.34 6.04 7.97
C ASP A 155 9.74 6.33 9.42
N ASP A 156 9.36 7.50 9.97
CA ASP A 156 9.60 7.82 11.38
C ASP A 156 8.88 6.84 12.31
N LEU A 157 7.62 6.52 12.04
CA LEU A 157 6.85 5.58 12.84
C LEU A 157 7.52 4.20 12.91
N LEU A 158 8.00 3.68 11.77
CA LEU A 158 8.72 2.41 11.71
C LEU A 158 10.05 2.47 12.48
N ARG A 159 10.77 3.60 12.43
CA ARG A 159 12.02 3.79 13.16
C ARG A 159 11.82 3.97 14.66
N ILE A 160 10.74 4.63 15.09
CA ILE A 160 10.38 4.80 16.51
C ILE A 160 10.21 3.45 17.20
N VAL A 161 9.63 2.49 16.49
CA VAL A 161 9.46 1.13 16.99
C VAL A 161 10.65 0.23 16.63
N GLU A 162 11.79 0.76 16.19
CA GLU A 162 13.02 0.01 15.93
C GLU A 162 12.87 -1.11 14.86
N LEU A 163 11.96 -0.95 13.88
CA LEU A 163 11.83 -1.90 12.75
C LEU A 163 12.97 -1.78 11.72
N ASN A 164 13.88 -0.82 11.90
CA ASN A 164 15.10 -0.64 11.12
C ASN A 164 16.38 -0.96 11.91
N ASP A 165 16.24 -1.63 13.06
CA ASP A 165 17.37 -1.99 13.91
C ASP A 165 17.67 -3.49 13.74
N TRP A 166 18.97 -3.84 13.79
CA TRP A 166 19.42 -5.23 13.60
C TRP A 166 18.72 -6.19 14.58
N PRO A 167 18.19 -7.35 14.12
CA PRO A 167 18.41 -7.99 12.81
C PRO A 167 17.46 -7.56 11.68
N LEU A 168 16.54 -6.62 11.96
CA LEU A 168 15.62 -6.08 10.99
C LEU A 168 16.30 -4.98 10.16
N LYS A 169 15.77 -4.78 8.96
CA LYS A 169 16.15 -3.67 8.08
C LYS A 169 14.98 -3.29 7.19
N ILE A 170 14.79 -1.99 7.02
CA ILE A 170 13.87 -1.43 6.04
C ILE A 170 14.56 -1.40 4.68
N ARG A 171 13.86 -1.83 3.64
CA ARG A 171 14.18 -1.58 2.23
C ARG A 171 13.10 -0.68 1.66
N ASN A 172 13.49 0.49 1.16
CA ASN A 172 12.56 1.41 0.50
C ASN A 172 12.42 1.03 -0.97
N HIS A 173 11.19 1.07 -1.48
CA HIS A 173 10.84 0.79 -2.88
C HIS A 173 11.51 -0.46 -3.49
N PRO A 174 11.58 -1.62 -2.80
CA PRO A 174 12.23 -2.77 -3.38
C PRO A 174 11.37 -3.32 -4.53
N PRO A 175 11.95 -3.59 -5.70
CA PRO A 175 11.22 -4.25 -6.77
C PRO A 175 10.85 -5.66 -6.32
N CYS A 176 9.57 -5.98 -6.45
CA CYS A 176 9.02 -7.31 -6.20
C CYS A 176 8.24 -7.79 -7.42
N ARG A 177 8.19 -9.10 -7.63
CA ARG A 177 7.47 -9.70 -8.76
C ARG A 177 6.66 -10.91 -8.35
N LEU A 178 5.47 -11.01 -8.92
CA LEU A 178 4.69 -12.24 -8.89
C LEU A 178 5.02 -13.05 -10.15
N TYR A 179 5.54 -14.24 -9.91
CA TYR A 179 5.85 -15.21 -10.95
C TYR A 179 4.70 -16.21 -11.10
N ILE A 180 4.34 -16.51 -12.34
CA ILE A 180 3.38 -17.55 -12.71
C ILE A 180 4.04 -18.38 -13.81
N GLU A 181 4.13 -19.69 -13.64
CA GLU A 181 4.89 -20.60 -14.53
C GLU A 181 6.35 -20.12 -14.74
N ASP A 182 6.99 -19.67 -13.66
CA ASP A 182 8.34 -19.08 -13.64
C ASP A 182 8.51 -17.77 -14.46
N GLU A 183 7.45 -17.23 -15.04
CA GLU A 183 7.46 -15.96 -15.75
C GLU A 183 7.07 -14.79 -14.84
N PRO A 184 7.79 -13.65 -14.86
CA PRO A 184 7.49 -12.49 -14.02
C PRO A 184 6.27 -11.73 -14.55
N CYS A 185 5.07 -12.24 -14.27
CA CYS A 185 3.82 -11.68 -14.78
C CYS A 185 3.51 -10.30 -14.22
N VAL A 186 3.66 -10.07 -12.91
CA VAL A 186 3.23 -8.82 -12.28
C VAL A 186 4.37 -8.17 -11.52
N SER A 187 4.57 -6.87 -11.75
CA SER A 187 5.52 -6.05 -11.00
C SER A 187 4.84 -5.33 -9.83
N SER A 188 5.55 -5.22 -8.71
CA SER A 188 5.15 -4.46 -7.53
C SER A 188 6.36 -3.71 -6.98
N ILE A 189 6.13 -2.50 -6.47
CA ILE A 189 7.15 -1.69 -5.80
C ILE A 189 6.48 -1.19 -4.52
N PRO A 190 6.47 -2.00 -3.44
CA PRO A 190 5.95 -1.57 -2.14
C PRO A 190 6.78 -0.41 -1.61
N GLU A 191 6.17 0.50 -0.83
CA GLU A 191 6.88 1.68 -0.32
C GLU A 191 8.03 1.29 0.61
N PHE A 192 7.72 0.41 1.56
CA PHE A 192 8.67 -0.13 2.52
C PHE A 192 8.52 -1.65 2.57
N VAL A 193 9.65 -2.37 2.72
CA VAL A 193 9.69 -3.79 3.09
C VAL A 193 10.70 -4.01 4.21
N ILE A 194 10.24 -4.55 5.33
CA ILE A 194 11.06 -4.98 6.46
C ILE A 194 11.41 -6.45 6.29
N LYS A 195 12.67 -6.83 6.50
CA LYS A 195 13.09 -8.24 6.41
C LYS A 195 13.85 -8.68 7.66
N ASN A 196 13.56 -9.90 8.13
CA ASN A 196 14.47 -10.71 8.92
C ASN A 196 14.83 -11.98 8.13
N LYS A 197 15.91 -12.68 8.48
CA LYS A 197 16.41 -13.87 7.78
C LYS A 197 15.27 -14.86 7.39
N GLY A 198 14.92 -14.90 6.11
CA GLY A 198 13.92 -15.81 5.53
C GLY A 198 12.45 -15.50 5.89
N SER A 199 12.16 -14.28 6.34
CA SER A 199 10.80 -13.76 6.59
C SER A 199 10.67 -12.32 6.08
N ILE A 200 9.68 -12.07 5.22
CA ILE A 200 9.29 -10.72 4.80
C ILE A 200 8.20 -10.17 5.70
N PHE A 201 8.32 -8.88 6.02
CA PHE A 201 7.39 -8.15 6.85
C PHE A 201 7.11 -6.74 6.30
N VAL A 202 5.84 -6.31 6.38
CA VAL A 202 5.25 -5.03 5.93
C VAL A 202 5.52 -4.67 4.48
N GLY A 203 4.50 -4.77 3.62
CA GLY A 203 4.29 -3.73 2.62
C GLY A 203 3.61 -2.57 3.35
N VAL A 204 4.21 -1.38 3.37
CA VAL A 204 3.42 -0.20 3.72
C VAL A 204 2.85 0.33 2.44
N GLU A 205 1.53 0.33 2.36
CA GLU A 205 0.84 1.04 1.30
C GLU A 205 0.43 2.38 1.89
N ASP A 206 1.13 3.43 1.47
CA ASP A 206 0.71 4.80 1.71
C ASP A 206 -0.14 5.28 0.53
N LYS A 207 -1.27 5.91 0.83
CA LYS A 207 -2.09 6.56 -0.17
C LYS A 207 -2.64 7.87 0.37
N HIS A 208 -2.60 8.91 -0.46
CA HIS A 208 -3.38 10.10 -0.16
C HIS A 208 -4.89 9.80 -0.17
N LEU A 209 -5.67 10.45 0.70
CA LEU A 209 -7.14 10.31 0.78
C LEU A 209 -7.87 10.54 -0.56
N LYS A 210 -7.23 11.23 -1.53
CA LYS A 210 -7.79 11.53 -2.85
C LYS A 210 -7.46 10.46 -3.92
N ASN A 211 -6.45 9.63 -3.67
CA ASN A 211 -5.97 8.61 -4.63
C ASN A 211 -6.56 7.23 -4.34
N VAL A 212 -7.27 7.08 -3.23
CA VAL A 212 -7.96 5.86 -2.84
C VAL A 212 -9.39 5.86 -3.37
N ARG A 213 -9.75 4.85 -4.19
CA ARG A 213 -11.08 4.74 -4.82
C ARG A 213 -11.80 3.46 -4.37
N PRO A 214 -13.15 3.46 -4.29
CA PRO A 214 -13.92 2.22 -4.03
C PRO A 214 -13.65 1.11 -5.06
N SER A 215 -13.29 1.47 -6.30
CA SER A 215 -12.99 0.52 -7.37
C SER A 215 -11.73 -0.33 -7.14
N THR A 216 -10.83 0.10 -6.25
CA THR A 216 -9.63 -0.65 -5.82
C THR A 216 -9.80 -1.24 -4.42
N ASP A 217 -11.05 -1.27 -3.91
CA ASP A 217 -11.40 -1.59 -2.53
C ASP A 217 -10.56 -0.82 -1.50
N TYR A 218 -10.47 0.49 -1.74
CA TYR A 218 -9.66 1.39 -0.94
C TYR A 218 -8.16 1.01 -0.86
N GLY A 219 -7.62 0.50 -1.96
CA GLY A 219 -6.21 0.09 -2.07
C GLY A 219 -5.93 -1.37 -1.71
N GLU A 220 -6.92 -2.12 -1.22
CA GLU A 220 -6.73 -3.54 -0.85
C GLU A 220 -6.44 -4.42 -2.07
N SER A 221 -6.93 -4.05 -3.26
CA SER A 221 -6.54 -4.75 -4.49
C SER A 221 -5.03 -4.69 -4.76
N GLN A 222 -4.40 -3.54 -4.51
CA GLN A 222 -2.96 -3.42 -4.66
C GLN A 222 -2.25 -4.24 -3.57
N ILE A 223 -2.63 -4.07 -2.30
CA ILE A 223 -2.07 -4.80 -1.15
C ILE A 223 -2.03 -6.32 -1.38
N ALA A 224 -3.12 -6.91 -1.89
CA ALA A 224 -3.17 -8.34 -2.17
C ALA A 224 -2.05 -8.78 -3.13
N VAL A 225 -1.80 -8.01 -4.18
CA VAL A 225 -0.74 -8.31 -5.16
C VAL A 225 0.63 -8.05 -4.57
N GLU A 226 0.82 -6.99 -3.80
CA GLU A 226 2.10 -6.70 -3.16
C GLU A 226 2.50 -7.79 -2.16
N VAL A 227 1.53 -8.29 -1.37
CA VAL A 227 1.71 -9.43 -0.47
C VAL A 227 2.18 -10.66 -1.26
N LEU A 228 1.52 -10.97 -2.38
CA LEU A 228 1.90 -12.10 -3.22
C LEU A 228 3.28 -11.91 -3.87
N ALA A 229 3.55 -10.75 -4.45
CA ALA A 229 4.82 -10.45 -5.12
C ALA A 229 6.00 -10.46 -4.12
N CYS A 230 5.81 -9.90 -2.92
CA CYS A 230 6.80 -9.97 -1.86
C CYS A 230 7.06 -11.42 -1.42
N GLY A 231 5.99 -12.16 -1.07
CA GLY A 231 6.13 -13.55 -0.64
C GLY A 231 6.79 -14.44 -1.70
N ASN A 232 6.44 -14.23 -2.97
CA ASN A 232 6.99 -14.98 -4.07
C ASN A 232 8.47 -14.68 -4.35
N GLU A 233 8.90 -13.42 -4.23
CA GLU A 233 10.32 -13.07 -4.25
C GLU A 233 11.08 -13.66 -3.06
N ASP A 234 10.49 -13.68 -1.86
CA ASP A 234 11.11 -14.27 -0.68
C ASP A 234 11.37 -15.76 -0.85
N ILE A 235 10.33 -16.51 -1.23
CA ILE A 235 10.38 -17.97 -1.31
C ILE A 235 11.26 -18.44 -2.48
N ARG A 236 11.40 -17.61 -3.52
CA ARG A 236 12.34 -17.88 -4.62
C ARG A 236 13.78 -17.48 -4.30
N SER A 237 13.99 -16.68 -3.25
CA SER A 237 15.33 -16.32 -2.75
C SER A 237 15.94 -17.39 -1.83
N VAL A 238 15.10 -18.29 -1.30
CA VAL A 238 15.51 -19.55 -0.65
C VAL A 238 15.46 -20.68 -1.69
N ASP A 239 16.20 -21.77 -1.45
CA ASP A 239 16.35 -22.86 -2.42
C ASP A 239 14.98 -23.37 -2.91
N ARG A 240 14.82 -23.56 -4.23
CA ARG A 240 13.52 -23.68 -4.93
C ARG A 240 12.69 -24.92 -4.55
N GLN A 241 13.21 -25.80 -3.69
CA GLN A 241 12.58 -27.06 -3.31
C GLN A 241 11.85 -27.00 -1.96
N ASP A 242 12.02 -25.91 -1.19
CA ASP A 242 11.42 -25.79 0.14
C ASP A 242 10.23 -24.80 0.14
N TRP A 243 9.16 -25.15 -0.58
CA TRP A 243 7.89 -24.41 -0.46
C TRP A 243 7.38 -24.53 0.96
N LYS A 244 7.20 -23.40 1.63
CA LYS A 244 6.74 -23.32 3.02
C LYS A 244 5.59 -22.34 3.15
N ASP A 245 4.78 -22.57 4.17
CA ASP A 245 3.77 -21.60 4.58
C ASP A 245 4.47 -20.28 4.95
N GLN A 246 3.95 -19.17 4.45
CA GLN A 246 4.46 -17.84 4.73
C GLN A 246 3.40 -17.02 5.47
N THR A 247 3.80 -16.43 6.59
CA THR A 247 3.00 -15.40 7.26
C THR A 247 3.55 -14.04 6.89
N ILE A 248 2.73 -13.21 6.25
CA ILE A 248 3.08 -11.84 5.87
C ILE A 248 2.13 -10.90 6.61
N TYR A 249 2.67 -9.86 7.23
CA TYR A 249 1.86 -8.80 7.81
C TYR A 249 2.08 -7.52 7.01
N VAL A 250 1.06 -6.66 7.00
CA VAL A 250 1.01 -5.42 6.19
C VAL A 250 0.48 -4.30 7.07
N VAL A 251 0.96 -3.08 6.84
CA VAL A 251 0.45 -1.87 7.50
C VAL A 251 0.02 -0.92 6.40
N ARG A 252 -1.28 -0.72 6.22
CA ARG A 252 -1.79 0.31 5.31
C ARG A 252 -1.93 1.62 6.07
N VAL A 253 -1.41 2.70 5.50
CA VAL A 253 -1.57 4.05 6.04
C VAL A 253 -2.28 4.89 4.99
N ILE A 254 -3.46 5.40 5.33
CA ILE A 254 -4.17 6.36 4.47
C ILE A 254 -4.15 7.68 5.21
N SER A 255 -3.28 8.61 4.81
CA SER A 255 -3.01 9.83 5.58
C SER A 255 -2.66 9.47 7.03
N ARG A 256 -3.53 9.76 8.01
CA ARG A 256 -3.27 9.46 9.43
C ARG A 256 -3.90 8.15 9.93
N TYR A 257 -4.60 7.41 9.08
CA TYR A 257 -5.38 6.23 9.49
C TYR A 257 -4.61 4.95 9.19
N VAL A 258 -4.28 4.18 10.22
CA VAL A 258 -3.45 2.98 10.14
C VAL A 258 -4.29 1.71 10.27
N THR A 259 -4.12 0.78 9.35
CA THR A 259 -4.78 -0.52 9.33
C THR A 259 -3.75 -1.64 9.21
N PHE A 260 -3.88 -2.68 10.01
CA PHE A 260 -3.01 -3.85 9.99
C PHE A 260 -3.66 -5.00 9.23
N TYR A 261 -2.82 -5.79 8.54
CA TYR A 261 -3.24 -7.01 7.90
C TYR A 261 -2.30 -8.16 8.21
N LYS A 262 -2.84 -9.37 8.12
CA LYS A 262 -2.09 -10.62 8.18
C LYS A 262 -2.60 -11.58 7.10
N ALA A 263 -1.68 -12.07 6.29
CA ALA A 263 -1.89 -13.14 5.33
C ALA A 263 -1.11 -14.37 5.78
N VAL A 264 -1.76 -15.53 5.74
CA VAL A 264 -1.08 -16.84 5.83
C VAL A 264 -1.24 -17.48 4.46
N ILE A 265 -0.13 -17.64 3.75
CA ILE A 265 -0.09 -18.17 2.39
C ILE A 265 0.46 -19.59 2.46
N PRO A 266 -0.34 -20.61 2.13
CA PRO A 266 0.11 -21.99 2.25
C PRO A 266 1.13 -22.34 1.17
N ALA A 267 2.06 -23.26 1.48
CA ALA A 267 3.04 -23.78 0.53
C ALA A 267 2.40 -24.22 -0.80
N SER A 268 1.26 -24.92 -0.70
CA SER A 268 0.49 -25.41 -1.85
C SER A 268 -0.04 -24.30 -2.76
N TYR A 269 -0.26 -23.07 -2.25
CA TYR A 269 -0.65 -21.95 -3.11
C TYR A 269 0.52 -21.54 -4.02
N TRP A 270 1.75 -21.54 -3.48
CA TRP A 270 2.94 -21.25 -4.27
C TRP A 270 3.22 -22.34 -5.30
N GLU A 271 2.99 -23.60 -4.95
CA GLU A 271 3.09 -24.73 -5.89
C GLU A 271 2.11 -24.59 -7.06
N GLU A 272 0.86 -24.17 -6.81
CA GLU A 272 -0.11 -23.94 -7.89
C GLU A 272 0.39 -22.88 -8.89
N LEU A 273 1.07 -21.83 -8.41
CA LEU A 273 1.62 -20.78 -9.27
C LEU A 273 2.70 -21.27 -10.24
N LEU A 274 3.35 -22.41 -9.98
CA LEU A 274 4.29 -23.03 -10.93
C LEU A 274 3.60 -23.58 -12.18
N PHE A 275 2.29 -23.82 -12.11
CA PHE A 275 1.50 -24.45 -13.18
C PHE A 275 0.35 -23.56 -13.67
N GLY A 276 0.39 -22.26 -13.34
CA GLY A 276 -0.59 -21.27 -13.76
C GLY A 276 -1.31 -20.57 -12.60
N LEU A 277 -2.49 -20.02 -12.87
CA LEU A 277 -3.31 -19.39 -11.82
C LEU A 277 -3.83 -20.42 -10.80
N PRO A 278 -4.02 -20.01 -9.53
CA PRO A 278 -4.52 -20.91 -8.50
C PRO A 278 -5.93 -21.39 -8.83
N LYS A 279 -6.21 -22.66 -8.52
CA LYS A 279 -7.50 -23.33 -8.82
C LYS A 279 -8.16 -23.90 -7.59
N GLN A 280 -7.38 -24.49 -6.68
CA GLN A 280 -7.92 -25.08 -5.45
C GLN A 280 -7.63 -24.15 -4.28
N GLN A 281 -6.38 -23.72 -4.14
CA GLN A 281 -5.94 -22.88 -3.03
C GLN A 281 -6.50 -21.46 -3.13
N SER A 282 -6.66 -20.81 -1.98
CA SER A 282 -7.11 -19.43 -1.86
C SER A 282 -6.53 -18.81 -0.59
N ILE A 283 -6.31 -17.51 -0.61
CA ILE A 283 -5.74 -16.77 0.52
C ILE A 283 -6.81 -15.83 1.08
N VAL A 284 -6.94 -15.79 2.40
CA VAL A 284 -7.75 -14.78 3.08
C VAL A 284 -6.85 -13.88 3.91
N ILE A 285 -6.76 -12.62 3.51
CA ILE A 285 -6.03 -11.59 4.24
C ILE A 285 -6.95 -11.03 5.34
N LYS A 286 -6.54 -11.19 6.60
CA LYS A 286 -7.28 -10.70 7.76
C LYS A 286 -6.89 -9.25 8.04
N ARG A 287 -7.88 -8.41 8.34
CA ARG A 287 -7.70 -6.97 8.60
C ARG A 287 -8.11 -6.57 10.02
N TRP A 288 -7.34 -5.66 10.63
CA TRP A 288 -7.64 -5.04 11.92
C TRP A 288 -7.22 -3.55 11.95
N PRO A 289 -8.10 -2.60 12.32
CA PRO A 289 -9.53 -2.73 12.62
C PRO A 289 -10.33 -3.31 11.44
N GLY A 290 -11.45 -3.97 11.73
CA GLY A 290 -12.16 -4.77 10.73
C GLY A 290 -12.82 -3.98 9.57
N ALA A 291 -13.13 -2.70 9.75
CA ALA A 291 -13.77 -1.90 8.69
C ALA A 291 -12.78 -1.57 7.55
N ASN A 292 -13.29 -1.45 6.31
CA ASN A 292 -12.54 -0.93 5.17
C ASN A 292 -13.10 0.42 4.73
N GLY A 293 -12.23 1.37 4.41
CA GLY A 293 -12.60 2.71 4.00
C GLY A 293 -11.57 3.76 4.42
N LEU A 294 -11.72 4.98 3.87
CA LEU A 294 -10.74 6.07 3.97
C LEU A 294 -10.33 6.48 5.40
N ARG A 295 -11.22 6.31 6.38
CA ARG A 295 -11.04 6.78 7.77
C ARG A 295 -11.34 5.68 8.79
N THR A 296 -11.15 4.43 8.40
CA THR A 296 -11.59 3.25 9.19
C THR A 296 -10.49 2.64 10.05
N GLY A 297 -9.23 3.05 9.86
CA GLY A 297 -8.08 2.63 10.66
C GLY A 297 -7.95 3.37 11.99
N PHE A 298 -6.93 3.00 12.76
CA PHE A 298 -6.53 3.73 13.96
C PHE A 298 -5.97 5.10 13.59
N ASP A 299 -6.43 6.13 14.28
CA ASP A 299 -6.07 7.51 13.97
C ASP A 299 -4.80 7.94 14.71
N LEU A 300 -3.69 8.16 14.00
CA LEU A 300 -2.43 8.64 14.58
C LEU A 300 -2.53 10.04 15.18
N ALA A 301 -3.54 10.85 14.83
CA ALA A 301 -3.71 12.14 15.47
C ALA A 301 -4.36 12.03 16.86
N GLU A 302 -5.01 10.91 17.15
CA GLU A 302 -5.59 10.66 18.48
C GLU A 302 -4.61 9.89 19.37
N PRO A 303 -4.44 10.28 20.65
CA PRO A 303 -3.54 9.59 21.58
C PRO A 303 -3.77 8.08 21.67
N ASP A 304 -5.03 7.66 21.78
CA ASP A 304 -5.41 6.24 21.85
C ASP A 304 -5.07 5.49 20.55
N GLY A 305 -5.21 6.16 19.40
CA GLY A 305 -4.85 5.59 18.10
C GLY A 305 -3.35 5.40 17.98
N ARG A 306 -2.54 6.40 18.36
CA ARG A 306 -1.07 6.26 18.45
C ARG A 306 -0.66 5.13 19.36
N GLN A 307 -1.27 5.04 20.55
CA GLN A 307 -0.95 3.97 21.49
C GLN A 307 -1.22 2.58 20.91
N LYS A 308 -2.36 2.39 20.24
CA LYS A 308 -2.70 1.12 19.57
C LYS A 308 -1.74 0.78 18.44
N VAL A 309 -1.40 1.75 17.60
CA VAL A 309 -0.48 1.57 16.47
C VAL A 309 0.94 1.20 16.95
N LEU A 310 1.50 1.98 17.89
CA LEU A 310 2.81 1.70 18.46
C LEU A 310 2.85 0.33 19.15
N THR A 311 1.80 -0.01 19.90
CA THR A 311 1.67 -1.32 20.55
C THR A 311 1.66 -2.45 19.53
N ALA A 312 0.83 -2.35 18.49
CA ALA A 312 0.71 -3.36 17.45
C ALA A 312 2.04 -3.55 16.71
N LEU A 313 2.70 -2.46 16.31
CA LEU A 313 4.01 -2.48 15.64
C LEU A 313 5.12 -3.08 16.52
N ILE A 314 5.14 -2.80 17.83
CA ILE A 314 6.11 -3.41 18.74
C ILE A 314 5.86 -4.92 18.87
N LYS A 315 4.61 -5.36 19.05
CA LYS A 315 4.28 -6.79 19.13
C LYS A 315 4.72 -7.53 17.87
N ILE A 316 4.41 -6.93 16.73
CA ILE A 316 4.84 -7.34 15.41
C ILE A 316 6.36 -7.49 15.35
N ARG A 317 7.12 -6.47 15.79
CA ARG A 317 8.58 -6.50 15.78
C ARG A 317 9.09 -7.67 16.62
N GLN A 318 8.56 -7.84 17.83
CA GLN A 318 8.98 -8.91 18.73
C GLN A 318 8.70 -10.31 18.16
N TYR A 319 7.62 -10.47 17.39
CA TYR A 319 7.34 -11.73 16.70
C TYR A 319 8.35 -12.04 15.59
N LEU A 320 8.98 -11.01 15.01
CA LEU A 320 9.91 -11.17 13.90
C LEU A 320 11.33 -11.45 14.32
N ILE A 321 11.72 -11.10 15.55
CA ILE A 321 13.07 -11.26 16.10
C ILE A 321 13.21 -12.66 16.69
#